data_AF-F9UHE8-F1
#
_entry.id   AF-F9UHE8-F1
#
_cell.length_a   1.000
_cell.length_b   1.000
_cell.length_c   1.000
_cell.angle_alpha   90.00
_cell.angle_beta   90.00
_cell.angle_gamma   90.00
#
_symmetry.space_group_name_H-M   'P 1'
#
loop_
_entity.id
_entity.type
_entity.pdbx_description
1 polymer ?
#
loop_
_entity_poly.entity_id
_entity_poly.type
_entity_poly.pdbx_seq_one_letter_code
_entity_poly.pdbx_strand_id
1 'polypeptide(L)'
;MISRQISQMAGMALGVCLVVAAAQIQAFEAVIQVAPGTLNIGSSSEVVTVHTDVAYGDVVAYSVQLNGVPIQSWKADDRGNFVAKFDSTAVKSLDGLAIGGDNELILIGATTDGDSFVGSDWIRVIDILPRKR
;
A
#
# COMPACT_ATOMS: atom_id res chain seq x y z
N MET A 1 -23.32 -9.44 55.40
CA MET A 1 -23.83 -9.90 54.09
C MET A 1 -23.61 -8.89 52.94
N ILE A 2 -23.13 -7.67 53.18
CA ILE A 2 -22.91 -6.64 52.12
C ILE A 2 -21.48 -6.69 51.53
N SER A 3 -20.51 -7.26 52.24
CA SER A 3 -19.10 -7.30 51.82
C SER A 3 -18.77 -8.34 50.73
N ARG A 4 -19.68 -9.27 50.42
CA ARG A 4 -19.42 -10.38 49.49
C ARG A 4 -19.83 -10.08 48.03
N GLN A 5 -20.64 -9.04 47.80
CA GLN A 5 -21.05 -8.64 46.44
C GLN A 5 -20.08 -7.64 45.79
N ILE A 6 -19.35 -6.84 46.58
CA ILE A 6 -18.40 -5.86 46.06
C ILE A 6 -17.15 -6.55 45.48
N SER A 7 -16.74 -7.69 46.05
CA SER A 7 -15.63 -8.49 45.53
C SER A 7 -15.94 -9.23 44.22
N GLN A 8 -17.21 -9.42 43.87
CA GLN A 8 -17.59 -10.09 42.61
C GLN A 8 -17.68 -9.11 41.44
N MET A 9 -17.99 -7.83 41.68
CA MET A 9 -18.02 -6.80 40.63
C MET A 9 -16.62 -6.31 40.23
N ALA A 10 -15.66 -6.29 41.17
CA ALA A 10 -14.28 -5.85 40.88
C ALA A 10 -13.50 -6.86 40.02
N GLY A 11 -13.75 -8.16 40.20
CA GLY A 11 -13.11 -9.22 39.40
C GLY A 11 -13.62 -9.29 37.95
N MET A 12 -14.85 -8.86 37.71
CA MET A 12 -15.48 -8.93 36.39
C MET A 12 -15.13 -7.71 35.51
N ALA A 13 -14.84 -6.54 36.12
CA ALA A 13 -14.38 -5.36 35.38
C ALA A 13 -12.88 -5.44 34.99
N LEU A 14 -12.04 -6.05 35.83
CA LEU A 14 -10.59 -6.16 35.57
C LEU A 14 -10.26 -7.18 34.47
N GLY A 15 -11.10 -8.21 34.29
CA GLY A 15 -10.93 -9.22 33.24
C GLY A 15 -11.35 -8.75 31.84
N VAL A 16 -12.26 -7.78 31.75
CA VAL A 16 -12.74 -7.24 30.46
C VAL A 16 -11.78 -6.19 29.89
N CYS A 17 -11.02 -5.47 30.74
CA CYS A 17 -10.04 -4.49 30.27
C CYS A 17 -8.74 -5.09 29.73
N LEU A 18 -8.43 -6.36 30.00
CA LEU A 18 -7.21 -7.03 29.50
C LEU A 18 -7.37 -7.74 28.15
N VAL A 19 -8.56 -7.69 27.55
CA VAL A 19 -8.83 -8.22 26.19
C VAL A 19 -9.02 -7.07 25.20
N VAL A 20 -8.28 -5.97 25.37
CA VAL A 20 -7.87 -5.21 24.19
C VAL A 20 -6.74 -6.02 23.58
N ALA A 21 -7.11 -7.10 22.88
CA ALA A 21 -6.21 -7.74 21.95
C ALA A 21 -5.75 -6.64 21.02
N ALA A 22 -4.48 -6.25 21.15
CA ALA A 22 -3.79 -5.55 20.08
C ALA A 22 -3.88 -6.50 18.88
N ALA A 23 -4.94 -6.36 18.08
CA ALA A 23 -4.98 -6.93 16.75
C ALA A 23 -3.84 -6.23 16.01
N GLN A 24 -2.66 -6.83 16.08
CA GLN A 24 -1.59 -6.48 15.18
C GLN A 24 -2.14 -6.85 13.80
N ILE A 25 -2.67 -5.86 13.09
CA ILE A 25 -2.85 -5.96 11.64
C ILE A 25 -1.42 -6.06 11.12
N GLN A 26 -0.89 -7.28 11.08
CA GLN A 26 0.39 -7.56 10.46
C GLN A 26 0.13 -7.54 8.97
N ALA A 27 0.59 -6.49 8.30
CA ALA A 27 0.59 -6.49 6.86
C ALA A 27 1.53 -7.61 6.38
N PHE A 28 1.07 -8.46 5.46
CA PHE A 28 1.96 -9.40 4.80
C PHE A 28 2.75 -8.70 3.71
N GLU A 29 3.91 -9.26 3.39
CA GLU A 29 4.78 -8.73 2.35
C GLU A 29 4.30 -9.24 0.98
N ALA A 30 3.98 -8.31 0.09
CA ALA A 30 3.66 -8.58 -1.31
C ALA A 30 4.90 -8.30 -2.17
N VAL A 31 5.22 -9.23 -3.08
CA VAL A 31 6.24 -8.98 -4.09
C VAL A 31 5.64 -8.08 -5.16
N ILE A 32 6.26 -6.92 -5.39
CA ILE A 32 5.80 -5.97 -6.40
C ILE A 32 6.86 -5.65 -7.44
N GLN A 33 6.40 -5.14 -8.57
CA GLN A 33 7.27 -4.56 -9.60
C GLN A 33 6.63 -3.27 -10.13
N VAL A 34 7.38 -2.17 -10.06
CA VAL A 34 6.96 -0.87 -10.59
C VAL A 34 7.41 -0.72 -12.04
N ALA A 35 6.48 -0.32 -12.90
CA ALA A 35 6.69 -0.03 -14.31
C ALA A 35 6.23 1.40 -14.66
N PRO A 36 7.08 2.21 -15.33
CA PRO A 36 8.45 1.90 -15.71
C PRO A 36 9.40 1.90 -14.50
N GLY A 37 10.44 1.05 -14.54
CA GLY A 37 11.52 1.05 -13.54
C GLY A 37 12.42 2.28 -13.60
N THR A 38 12.27 3.11 -14.65
CA THR A 38 12.89 4.43 -14.76
C THR A 38 11.79 5.47 -14.99
N LEU A 39 11.56 6.34 -14.01
CA LEU A 39 10.61 7.44 -14.09
C LEU A 39 11.33 8.70 -14.56
N ASN A 40 11.03 9.12 -15.80
CA ASN A 40 11.46 10.42 -16.29
C ASN A 40 10.41 11.49 -15.98
N ILE A 41 10.77 12.46 -15.13
CA ILE A 41 9.90 13.57 -14.73
C ILE A 41 9.47 14.38 -15.95
N GLY A 42 10.40 14.67 -16.88
CA GLY A 42 10.14 15.40 -18.12
C GLY A 42 9.33 14.63 -19.18
N SER A 43 8.97 13.36 -18.94
CA SER A 43 8.16 12.58 -19.90
C SER A 43 6.68 12.97 -19.87
N SER A 44 5.97 12.74 -20.98
CA SER A 44 4.51 12.81 -21.06
C SER A 44 3.81 11.49 -20.69
N SER A 45 4.50 10.57 -20.01
CA SER A 45 3.87 9.31 -19.56
C SER A 45 2.77 9.60 -18.55
N GLU A 46 1.60 9.00 -18.76
CA GLU A 46 0.39 9.25 -17.96
C GLU A 46 0.22 8.26 -16.80
N VAL A 47 0.83 7.08 -16.87
CA VAL A 47 0.58 5.99 -15.93
C VAL A 47 1.86 5.40 -15.36
N VAL A 48 1.86 5.16 -14.05
CA VAL A 48 2.77 4.24 -13.35
C VAL A 48 1.98 2.98 -12.99
N THR A 49 2.47 1.81 -13.38
CA THR A 49 1.83 0.52 -13.14
C THR A 49 2.60 -0.25 -12.08
N VAL A 50 1.90 -0.89 -11.15
CA VAL A 50 2.50 -1.76 -10.14
C VAL A 50 1.90 -3.14 -10.28
N HIS A 51 2.75 -4.11 -10.64
CA HIS A 51 2.40 -5.53 -10.62
C HIS A 51 2.59 -6.07 -9.21
N THR A 52 1.73 -6.99 -8.79
CA THR A 52 1.83 -7.64 -7.48
C THR A 52 1.74 -9.16 -7.63
N ASP A 53 2.06 -9.90 -6.58
CA ASP A 53 1.76 -11.33 -6.43
C ASP A 53 0.45 -11.59 -5.64
N VAL A 54 -0.28 -10.55 -5.27
CA VAL A 54 -1.58 -10.64 -4.59
C VAL A 54 -2.65 -11.00 -5.60
N ALA A 55 -3.52 -11.97 -5.28
CA ALA A 55 -4.60 -12.36 -6.17
C ALA A 55 -5.60 -11.19 -6.38
N TYR A 56 -6.01 -10.97 -7.63
CA TYR A 56 -6.89 -9.86 -8.01
C TYR A 56 -8.22 -9.86 -7.24
N GLY A 57 -8.79 -11.06 -7.03
CA GLY A 57 -10.07 -11.23 -6.35
C GLY A 57 -10.04 -10.89 -4.86
N ASP A 58 -8.85 -10.87 -4.25
CA ASP A 58 -8.70 -10.72 -2.82
C ASP A 58 -8.48 -9.26 -2.41
N VAL A 59 -8.28 -8.33 -3.35
CA VAL A 59 -7.90 -6.95 -3.04
C VAL A 59 -9.12 -6.02 -2.95
N VAL A 60 -9.21 -5.25 -1.86
CA VAL A 60 -10.11 -4.09 -1.78
C VAL A 60 -9.48 -2.95 -2.57
N ALA A 61 -9.74 -2.88 -3.88
CA ALA A 61 -9.00 -2.04 -4.82
C ALA A 61 -8.84 -0.57 -4.37
N TYR A 62 -9.89 0.08 -3.88
CA TYR A 62 -9.85 1.48 -3.44
C TYR A 62 -9.03 1.73 -2.16
N SER A 63 -8.59 0.69 -1.46
CA SER A 63 -7.65 0.82 -0.33
C SER A 63 -6.21 1.07 -0.77
N VAL A 64 -5.89 0.77 -2.03
CA VAL A 64 -4.51 0.67 -2.51
C VAL A 64 -3.91 2.06 -2.77
N GLN A 65 -2.70 2.27 -2.25
CA GLN A 65 -1.95 3.52 -2.37
C GLN A 65 -0.46 3.26 -2.63
N LEU A 66 0.20 4.15 -3.38
CA LEU A 66 1.64 4.13 -3.65
C LEU A 66 2.28 5.39 -3.05
N ASN A 67 3.02 5.26 -1.95
CA ASN A 67 3.55 6.38 -1.17
C ASN A 67 2.48 7.44 -0.85
N GLY A 68 1.24 7.00 -0.60
CA GLY A 68 0.08 7.88 -0.34
C GLY A 68 -0.64 8.40 -1.59
N VAL A 69 -0.17 8.11 -2.80
CA VAL A 69 -0.92 8.37 -4.04
C VAL A 69 -2.03 7.34 -4.17
N PRO A 70 -3.31 7.74 -4.25
CA PRO A 70 -4.41 6.80 -4.41
C PRO A 70 -4.39 6.14 -5.79
N ILE A 71 -4.86 4.90 -5.85
CA ILE A 71 -5.02 4.17 -7.10
C ILE A 71 -5.95 4.90 -8.08
N GLN A 72 -5.59 4.90 -9.37
CA GLN A 72 -6.40 5.48 -10.45
C GLN A 72 -7.24 4.42 -11.16
N SER A 73 -6.66 3.24 -11.42
CA SER A 73 -7.35 2.09 -12.02
C SER A 73 -6.65 0.78 -11.70
N TRP A 74 -7.30 -0.36 -11.93
CA TRP A 74 -6.73 -1.68 -11.68
C TRP A 74 -7.27 -2.72 -12.66
N LYS A 75 -6.56 -3.84 -12.79
CA LYS A 75 -7.00 -5.01 -13.53
C LYS A 75 -6.30 -6.27 -13.00
N ALA A 76 -6.76 -7.44 -13.46
CA ALA A 76 -5.98 -8.67 -13.34
C ALA A 76 -4.90 -8.71 -14.43
N ASP A 77 -3.73 -9.29 -14.12
CA ASP A 77 -2.80 -9.77 -15.15
C ASP A 77 -3.18 -11.17 -15.66
N ASP A 78 -2.38 -11.71 -16.57
CA ASP A 78 -2.62 -13.03 -17.19
C ASP A 78 -2.44 -14.20 -16.20
N ARG A 79 -1.95 -13.94 -14.99
CA ARG A 79 -1.83 -14.92 -13.89
C ARG A 79 -2.94 -14.79 -12.86
N GLY A 80 -3.83 -13.81 -13.03
CA GLY A 80 -4.91 -13.51 -12.07
C GLY A 80 -4.46 -12.63 -10.91
N ASN A 81 -3.26 -12.04 -10.95
CA ASN A 81 -2.76 -11.17 -9.89
C ASN A 81 -3.24 -9.73 -10.09
N PHE A 82 -3.29 -8.99 -8.99
CA PHE A 82 -3.70 -7.60 -8.95
C PHE A 82 -2.63 -6.70 -9.58
N VAL A 83 -3.06 -5.87 -10.53
CA VAL A 83 -2.23 -4.81 -11.13
C VAL A 83 -2.86 -3.47 -10.84
N ALA A 84 -2.12 -2.62 -10.14
CA ALA A 84 -2.52 -1.26 -9.81
C ALA A 84 -1.96 -0.25 -10.82
N LYS A 85 -2.70 0.81 -11.09
CA LYS A 85 -2.27 1.92 -11.95
C LYS A 85 -2.49 3.24 -11.22
N PHE A 86 -1.46 4.08 -11.27
CA PHE A 86 -1.39 5.38 -10.62
C PHE A 86 -1.17 6.48 -11.64
N ASP A 87 -1.71 7.65 -11.34
CA ASP A 87 -1.46 8.85 -12.13
C ASP A 87 0.03 9.23 -12.04
N SER A 88 0.69 9.25 -13.19
CA SER A 88 2.13 9.53 -13.28
C SER A 88 2.46 10.95 -12.85
N THR A 89 1.56 11.93 -13.02
CA THR A 89 1.78 13.31 -12.58
C THR A 89 1.82 13.37 -11.06
N ALA A 90 0.90 12.69 -10.38
CA ALA A 90 0.89 12.57 -8.93
C ALA A 90 2.16 11.88 -8.40
N VAL A 91 2.57 10.77 -9.01
CA VAL A 91 3.80 10.04 -8.60
C VAL A 91 5.06 10.90 -8.81
N LYS A 92 5.16 11.63 -9.92
CA LYS A 92 6.28 12.57 -10.17
C LYS A 92 6.31 13.76 -9.20
N SER A 93 5.18 14.04 -8.54
CA SER A 93 5.03 15.13 -7.59
C SER A 93 5.20 14.67 -6.13
N LEU A 94 5.62 13.42 -5.90
CA LEU A 94 5.93 12.93 -4.56
C LEU A 94 7.08 13.74 -3.93
N ASP A 95 6.88 14.14 -2.69
CA ASP A 95 7.92 14.81 -1.91
C ASP A 95 9.09 13.86 -1.63
N GLY A 96 10.31 14.38 -1.71
CA GLY A 96 11.52 13.63 -1.36
C GLY A 96 12.11 12.76 -2.49
N LEU A 97 11.58 12.83 -3.72
CA LEU A 97 12.20 12.14 -4.85
C LEU A 97 13.64 12.64 -5.12
N ALA A 98 14.59 11.73 -5.09
CA ALA A 98 15.99 11.96 -5.44
C ALA A 98 16.18 11.91 -6.96
N ILE A 99 16.16 13.07 -7.62
CA ILE A 99 16.39 13.19 -9.06
C ILE A 99 17.83 12.78 -9.40
N GLY A 100 17.97 11.84 -10.34
CA GLY A 100 19.25 11.23 -10.73
C GLY A 100 19.60 9.96 -9.93
N GLY A 101 18.85 9.65 -8.88
CA GLY A 101 19.07 8.52 -7.98
C GLY A 101 17.97 7.46 -8.03
N ASP A 102 18.18 6.41 -7.24
CA ASP A 102 17.20 5.35 -7.00
C ASP A 102 16.27 5.76 -5.86
N ASN A 103 14.98 5.48 -6.01
CA ASN A 103 13.92 5.85 -5.09
C ASN A 103 13.08 4.62 -4.78
N GLU A 104 12.84 4.37 -3.49
CA GLU A 104 11.96 3.31 -3.05
C GLU A 104 10.49 3.77 -3.11
N LEU A 105 9.67 3.01 -3.80
CA LEU A 105 8.22 3.17 -3.79
C LEU A 105 7.60 2.04 -2.99
N ILE A 106 6.62 2.39 -2.16
CA ILE A 106 5.95 1.51 -1.21
C ILE A 106 4.47 1.49 -1.56
N LEU A 107 4.00 0.32 -1.98
CA LEU A 107 2.59 0.00 -2.18
C LEU A 107 2.01 -0.51 -0.87
N ILE A 108 0.86 0.02 -0.47
CA ILE A 108 0.05 -0.53 0.63
C ILE A 108 -1.37 -0.78 0.15
N GLY A 109 -2.04 -1.75 0.75
CA GLY A 109 -3.45 -2.03 0.49
C GLY A 109 -4.05 -3.00 1.51
N ALA A 110 -5.34 -3.30 1.34
CA ALA A 110 -6.08 -4.25 2.15
C ALA A 110 -6.75 -5.33 1.28
N THR A 111 -6.93 -6.51 1.85
CA THR A 111 -7.65 -7.62 1.26
C THR A 111 -9.11 -7.63 1.71
N THR A 112 -9.96 -8.36 0.98
CA THR A 112 -11.39 -8.55 1.29
C THR A 112 -11.62 -9.31 2.60
N ASP A 113 -10.60 -10.05 3.05
CA ASP A 113 -10.62 -10.81 4.31
C ASP A 113 -10.17 -9.96 5.51
N GLY A 114 -9.79 -8.70 5.28
CA GLY A 114 -9.42 -7.73 6.31
C GLY A 114 -7.92 -7.65 6.61
N ASP A 115 -7.09 -8.43 5.93
CA ASP A 115 -5.64 -8.34 6.05
C ASP A 115 -5.09 -7.13 5.30
N SER A 116 -3.96 -6.61 5.73
CA SER A 116 -3.21 -5.59 4.96
C SER A 116 -2.05 -6.24 4.20
N PHE A 117 -1.61 -5.61 3.13
CA PHE A 117 -0.38 -5.96 2.43
C PHE A 117 0.48 -4.74 2.18
N VAL A 118 1.80 -4.96 2.14
CA VAL A 118 2.80 -3.96 1.81
C VAL A 118 3.82 -4.56 0.86
N GLY A 119 4.24 -3.81 -0.15
CA GLY A 119 5.35 -4.20 -1.01
C GLY A 119 6.17 -2.97 -1.39
N SER A 120 7.47 -3.14 -1.62
CA SER A 120 8.32 -2.07 -2.12
C SER A 120 9.14 -2.49 -3.32
N ASP A 121 9.46 -1.51 -4.17
CA ASP A 121 10.37 -1.67 -5.31
C ASP A 121 11.12 -0.37 -5.56
N TRP A 122 12.32 -0.49 -6.14
CA TRP A 122 13.21 0.63 -6.42
C TRP A 122 13.09 1.06 -7.88
N ILE A 123 12.93 2.36 -8.10
CA ILE A 123 12.94 2.95 -9.44
C ILE A 123 14.05 4.00 -9.57
N ARG A 124 14.59 4.14 -10.77
CA ARG A 124 15.48 5.25 -11.12
C ARG A 124 14.65 6.47 -11.47
N VAL A 125 14.89 7.61 -10.83
CA VAL A 125 14.26 8.89 -11.21
C VAL A 125 15.25 9.73 -12.00
N ILE A 126 14.82 10.26 -13.14
CA ILE A 126 15.63 11.14 -14.00
C ILE A 126 14.82 12.35 -14.44
N ASP A 127 15.52 13.40 -14.83
CA ASP A 127 14.95 14.56 -15.48
C ASP A 127 15.63 14.77 -16.83
N ILE A 128 14.99 14.27 -17.89
CA ILE A 128 15.48 14.42 -19.26
C ILE A 128 14.35 15.01 -20.10
N LEU A 129 14.61 16.19 -20.68
CA LEU A 129 13.69 16.80 -21.64
C LEU A 129 13.54 15.91 -22.89
N PRO A 130 12.31 15.56 -23.30
CA PRO A 130 12.08 14.81 -24.52
C PRO A 130 12.63 15.60 -25.71
N ARG A 131 13.42 14.94 -26.58
CA ARG A 131 13.80 15.53 -27.86
C ARG A 131 12.54 15.62 -28.73
N LYS A 132 12.27 16.80 -29.30
CA LYS A 132 11.29 16.93 -30.39
C LYS A 132 11.68 15.98 -31.51
N ARG A 133 10.75 15.10 -31.89
CA ARG A 133 10.90 14.22 -33.05
C ARG A 133 10.60 14.98 -34.33
#